data_AF-A0A8D8E5G9-F1
#
_entry.id   AF-A0A8D8E5G9-F1
#
_cell.length_a   1.000
_cell.length_b   1.000
_cell.length_c   1.000
_cell.angle_alpha   90.00
_cell.angle_beta   90.00
_cell.angle_gamma   90.00
#
_symmetry.space_group_name_H-M   'P 1'
#
loop_
_entity.id
_entity.type
_entity.pdbx_description
1 polymer ?
#
loop_
_entity_poly.entity_id
_entity_poly.type
_entity_poly.pdbx_seq_one_letter_code
_entity_poly.pdbx_strand_id
1 'polypeptide(L)'
;TEGNSNLSEFSFFFLSTNAMFLMLIDELYLNTCFFVLRLSFCLSIAVNLDNTVGAVGFVPAFARTFYPVTLVRCEEETGEIIRNSDGFCIRCKPGEAGVFIGKIEMKKALNSYVGYADKKASEKKVLRDVFAKGDMFFNSGDILVTDLFGYYYFKDRTGDTFRWRGENVATSEVEGVITNIVGLKDCAVYGVDIPGTEGKAGMAAIVDTAGKLDLVQLGAGIRGSLPAYARPLFIRVLSELPMTTTFKLKKRDLQLDGYNLEKVKDAIYYLQGDGSYRRFEQADFEVVSSGKGKF
;
A
#
# COMPACT_ATOMS: atom_id res chain seq x y z
N THR A 1 -7.63 50.64 -23.18
CA THR A 1 -6.81 50.17 -22.06
C THR A 1 -7.74 49.72 -20.95
N GLU A 2 -8.31 48.53 -21.12
CA GLU A 2 -9.13 47.85 -20.11
C GLU A 2 -8.73 46.39 -20.12
N GLY A 3 -8.31 45.87 -18.97
CA GLY A 3 -7.85 44.49 -18.85
C GLY A 3 -6.79 44.35 -17.77
N ASN A 4 -7.16 44.56 -16.50
CA ASN A 4 -6.37 44.00 -15.39
C ASN A 4 -7.06 43.94 -14.00
N SER A 5 -8.39 44.04 -13.90
CA SER A 5 -9.08 44.07 -12.58
C SER A 5 -9.74 42.76 -12.14
N ASN A 6 -9.84 41.72 -12.99
CA ASN A 6 -10.60 40.50 -12.66
C ASN A 6 -9.77 39.32 -12.07
N LEU A 7 -8.45 39.45 -11.96
CA LEU A 7 -7.58 38.36 -11.45
C LEU A 7 -7.36 38.40 -9.92
N SER A 8 -7.58 39.54 -9.28
CA SER A 8 -7.42 39.69 -7.82
C SER A 8 -8.64 39.17 -7.05
N GLU A 9 -9.86 39.34 -7.56
CA GLU A 9 -11.08 38.88 -6.89
C GLU A 9 -11.23 37.35 -6.92
N PHE A 10 -10.82 36.68 -8.01
CA PHE A 10 -10.81 35.21 -8.09
C PHE A 10 -9.81 34.56 -7.11
N SER A 11 -8.68 35.22 -6.87
CA SER A 11 -7.66 34.74 -5.92
C SER A 11 -8.13 34.87 -4.47
N PHE A 12 -8.92 35.92 -4.17
CA PHE A 12 -9.47 36.14 -2.83
C PHE A 12 -10.61 35.17 -2.49
N PHE A 13 -11.45 34.83 -3.48
CA PHE A 13 -12.52 33.84 -3.31
C PHE A 13 -11.98 32.43 -3.05
N PHE A 14 -10.87 32.05 -3.69
CA PHE A 14 -10.21 30.74 -3.49
C PHE A 14 -9.55 30.60 -2.10
N LEU A 15 -9.03 31.70 -1.56
CA LEU A 15 -8.41 31.72 -0.23
C LEU A 15 -9.44 31.68 0.91
N SER A 16 -10.62 32.29 0.73
CA SER A 16 -11.65 32.29 1.79
C SER A 16 -12.37 30.95 1.92
N THR A 17 -12.58 30.19 0.84
CA THR A 17 -13.17 28.84 0.91
C THR A 17 -12.24 27.80 1.56
N ASN A 18 -10.92 27.94 1.42
CA ASN A 18 -9.96 27.05 2.09
C ASN A 18 -9.92 27.27 3.60
N ALA A 19 -10.08 28.52 4.06
CA ALA A 19 -10.12 28.82 5.50
C ALA A 19 -11.42 28.33 6.16
N MET A 20 -12.54 28.37 5.43
CA MET A 20 -13.84 27.93 5.96
C MET A 20 -13.98 26.40 6.02
N PHE A 21 -13.25 25.67 5.17
CA PHE A 21 -13.21 24.19 5.20
C PHE A 21 -12.36 23.66 6.38
N LEU A 22 -11.38 24.43 6.84
CA LEU A 22 -10.55 24.08 8.00
C LEU A 22 -11.26 24.31 9.35
N MET A 23 -12.33 25.11 9.40
CA MET A 23 -13.10 25.38 10.62
C MET A 23 -14.35 24.52 10.82
N LEU A 24 -14.77 23.74 9.81
CA LEU A 24 -15.93 22.85 9.88
C LEU A 24 -15.57 21.38 10.17
N ILE A 25 -14.30 21.09 10.43
CA ILE A 25 -13.81 19.76 10.82
C ILE A 25 -13.67 19.71 12.35
N ASP A 26 -14.76 19.97 13.04
CA ASP A 26 -14.94 19.69 14.47
C ASP A 26 -16.39 19.21 14.64
N GLU A 27 -16.63 17.90 14.43
CA GLU A 27 -17.39 17.06 15.39
C GLU A 27 -17.82 15.67 14.88
N LEU A 28 -17.76 15.29 13.60
CA LEU A 28 -18.11 13.92 13.20
C LEU A 28 -17.25 13.38 12.06
N TYR A 29 -16.81 12.13 12.20
CA TYR A 29 -16.05 11.28 11.26
C TYR A 29 -14.51 11.27 11.39
N LEU A 30 -14.04 10.71 12.51
CA LEU A 30 -12.61 10.48 12.79
C LEU A 30 -11.93 9.32 12.03
N ASN A 31 -12.63 8.54 11.20
CA ASN A 31 -12.02 7.39 10.49
C ASN A 31 -11.56 7.68 9.05
N THR A 32 -11.89 8.85 8.49
CA THR A 32 -11.51 9.22 7.11
C THR A 32 -10.31 10.17 7.07
N CYS A 33 -9.94 10.79 8.20
CA CYS A 33 -8.94 11.86 8.26
C CYS A 33 -7.49 11.41 8.03
N PHE A 34 -7.14 10.13 8.22
CA PHE A 34 -5.79 9.65 7.90
C PHE A 34 -5.54 9.46 6.40
N PHE A 35 -6.61 9.43 5.58
CA PHE A 35 -6.53 9.36 4.13
C PHE A 35 -6.14 10.74 3.54
N VAL A 36 -6.67 11.83 4.09
CA VAL A 36 -6.49 13.19 3.55
C VAL A 36 -5.07 13.75 3.76
N LEU A 37 -4.37 13.33 4.82
CA LEU A 37 -3.11 13.95 5.25
C LEU A 37 -1.82 13.46 4.54
N ARG A 38 -1.86 12.40 3.73
CA ARG A 38 -0.70 11.94 2.92
C ARG A 38 -0.87 12.10 1.41
N LEU A 39 -2.06 12.53 0.97
CA LEU A 39 -2.44 12.78 -0.43
C LEU A 39 -2.27 14.25 -0.86
N SER A 40 -1.70 15.10 0.00
CA SER A 40 -1.70 16.56 -0.18
C SER A 40 -0.77 17.12 -1.28
N PHE A 41 0.04 16.30 -1.95
CA PHE A 41 0.96 16.77 -3.01
C PHE A 41 0.57 16.32 -4.43
N CYS A 42 -0.35 15.36 -4.56
CA CYS A 42 -0.72 14.79 -5.86
C CYS A 42 -2.24 14.84 -6.12
N LEU A 43 -3.08 14.82 -5.06
CA LEU A 43 -4.53 14.76 -5.20
C LEU A 43 -5.23 16.12 -5.13
N SER A 44 -4.52 17.22 -4.92
CA SER A 44 -5.09 18.57 -4.99
C SER A 44 -5.64 18.94 -6.38
N ILE A 45 -5.48 18.06 -7.37
CA ILE A 45 -5.82 18.29 -8.77
C ILE A 45 -6.96 17.38 -9.26
N ALA A 46 -7.26 16.28 -8.55
CA ALA A 46 -8.29 15.32 -8.93
C ALA A 46 -9.36 15.28 -7.84
N VAL A 47 -10.27 16.27 -7.84
CA VAL A 47 -11.37 16.35 -6.88
C VAL A 47 -12.65 15.89 -7.57
N ASN A 48 -13.35 14.95 -6.93
CA ASN A 48 -14.68 14.51 -7.35
C ASN A 48 -15.72 15.59 -6.95
N LEU A 49 -15.84 16.65 -7.76
CA LEU A 49 -16.71 17.80 -7.46
C LEU A 49 -18.19 17.54 -7.76
N ASP A 50 -18.51 16.52 -8.55
CA ASP A 50 -19.87 16.15 -8.94
C ASP A 50 -20.43 14.97 -8.13
N ASN A 51 -19.69 14.50 -7.12
CA ASN A 51 -20.07 13.45 -6.19
C ASN A 51 -20.40 12.11 -6.88
N THR A 52 -19.69 11.79 -7.96
CA THR A 52 -19.80 10.50 -8.65
C THR A 52 -19.49 9.36 -7.68
N VAL A 53 -20.45 8.45 -7.47
CA VAL A 53 -20.37 7.41 -6.45
C VAL A 53 -19.15 6.51 -6.68
N GLY A 54 -18.32 6.35 -5.64
CA GLY A 54 -17.12 5.49 -5.66
C GLY A 54 -15.87 6.11 -6.29
N ALA A 55 -15.98 7.27 -6.95
CA ALA A 55 -14.82 7.94 -7.51
C ALA A 55 -14.05 8.73 -6.43
N VAL A 56 -12.72 8.58 -6.43
CA VAL A 56 -11.80 9.28 -5.52
C VAL A 56 -11.19 10.54 -6.14
N GLY A 57 -11.37 10.73 -7.45
CA GLY A 57 -10.92 11.92 -8.17
C GLY A 57 -11.37 11.94 -9.61
N PHE A 58 -11.20 13.08 -10.26
CA PHE A 58 -11.60 13.29 -11.65
C PHE A 58 -10.56 14.14 -12.40
N VAL A 59 -10.13 13.66 -13.55
CA VAL A 59 -9.36 14.44 -14.54
C VAL A 59 -9.99 14.21 -15.90
N PRO A 60 -10.62 15.22 -16.52
CA PRO A 60 -11.29 15.05 -17.80
C PRO A 60 -10.38 14.38 -18.83
N ALA A 61 -10.90 13.39 -19.55
CA ALA A 61 -10.10 12.61 -20.49
C ALA A 61 -9.33 13.47 -21.51
N PHE A 62 -9.93 14.56 -22.00
CA PHE A 62 -9.28 15.50 -22.93
C PHE A 62 -8.14 16.31 -22.31
N ALA A 63 -8.15 16.49 -20.99
CA ALA A 63 -7.17 17.29 -20.26
C ALA A 63 -6.01 16.46 -19.70
N ARG A 64 -6.10 15.12 -19.76
CA ARG A 64 -5.14 14.17 -19.16
C ARG A 64 -3.69 14.41 -19.61
N THR A 65 -3.46 14.92 -20.82
CA THR A 65 -2.12 15.27 -21.34
C THR A 65 -1.51 16.51 -20.69
N PHE A 66 -2.34 17.43 -20.17
CA PHE A 66 -1.90 18.67 -19.54
C PHE A 66 -1.77 18.54 -18.03
N TYR A 67 -2.44 17.55 -17.44
CA TYR A 67 -2.36 17.27 -16.02
C TYR A 67 -1.15 16.40 -15.68
N PRO A 68 -0.43 16.71 -14.60
CA PRO A 68 0.79 16.00 -14.25
C PRO A 68 0.52 14.64 -13.60
N VAL A 69 -0.63 14.00 -13.77
CA VAL A 69 -0.97 12.73 -13.10
C VAL A 69 -1.50 11.69 -14.09
N THR A 70 -1.15 10.42 -13.88
CA THR A 70 -1.61 9.31 -14.73
C THR A 70 -1.50 7.97 -14.01
N LEU A 71 -2.07 6.93 -14.61
CA LEU A 71 -1.87 5.53 -14.21
C LEU A 71 -0.85 4.86 -15.14
N VAL A 72 0.04 4.06 -14.56
CA VAL A 72 0.93 3.14 -15.27
C VAL A 72 0.61 1.71 -14.89
N ARG A 73 0.73 0.81 -15.87
CA ARG A 73 0.45 -0.61 -15.69
C ARG A 73 1.38 -1.18 -14.64
N CYS A 74 0.82 -1.99 -13.76
CA CYS A 74 1.55 -2.79 -12.81
C CYS A 74 1.11 -4.24 -12.88
N GLU A 75 1.96 -5.13 -12.41
CA GLU A 75 1.58 -6.50 -12.14
C GLU A 75 0.58 -6.53 -10.98
N GLU A 76 -0.52 -7.27 -11.15
CA GLU A 76 -1.64 -7.23 -10.20
C GLU A 76 -1.27 -7.77 -8.82
N GLU A 77 -0.29 -8.67 -8.73
CA GLU A 77 0.07 -9.38 -7.50
C GLU A 77 1.16 -8.66 -6.70
N THR A 78 2.14 -8.09 -7.39
CA THR A 78 3.31 -7.44 -6.76
C THR A 78 3.16 -5.92 -6.71
N GLY A 79 2.28 -5.35 -7.56
CA GLY A 79 2.21 -3.93 -7.84
C GLY A 79 3.48 -3.37 -8.48
N GLU A 80 4.35 -4.23 -9.00
CA GLU A 80 5.55 -3.81 -9.73
C GLU A 80 5.18 -3.21 -11.08
N ILE A 81 5.81 -2.11 -11.44
CA ILE A 81 5.48 -1.36 -12.64
C ILE A 81 6.02 -2.08 -13.88
N ILE A 82 5.13 -2.30 -14.84
CA ILE A 82 5.46 -2.97 -16.11
C ILE A 82 6.06 -1.95 -17.07
N ARG A 83 7.22 -2.29 -17.64
CA ARG A 83 7.94 -1.49 -18.64
C ARG A 83 7.96 -2.21 -19.99
N ASN A 84 8.04 -1.43 -21.08
CA ASN A 84 8.18 -1.96 -22.44
C ASN A 84 9.65 -2.33 -22.75
N SER A 85 9.90 -2.83 -23.97
CA SER A 85 11.24 -3.22 -24.44
C SER A 85 12.27 -2.09 -24.42
N ASP A 86 11.81 -0.84 -24.53
CA ASP A 86 12.66 0.35 -24.50
C ASP A 86 12.95 0.83 -23.07
N GLY A 87 12.40 0.15 -22.06
CA GLY A 87 12.56 0.46 -20.65
C GLY A 87 11.61 1.52 -20.11
N PHE A 88 10.59 1.96 -20.86
CA PHE A 88 9.60 2.95 -20.42
C PHE A 88 8.36 2.30 -19.80
N CYS A 89 7.73 2.98 -18.84
CA CYS A 89 6.47 2.54 -18.23
C CYS A 89 5.32 2.58 -19.25
N ILE A 90 4.42 1.61 -19.15
CA ILE A 90 3.25 1.51 -20.05
C ILE A 90 2.06 2.22 -19.39
N ARG A 91 1.39 3.14 -20.10
CA ARG A 91 0.16 3.79 -19.60
C ARG A 91 -1.01 2.79 -19.54
N CYS A 92 -1.85 2.91 -18.52
CA CYS A 92 -3.12 2.18 -18.47
C CYS A 92 -4.14 2.76 -19.45
N LYS A 93 -4.93 1.88 -20.05
CA LYS A 93 -6.19 2.24 -20.72
C LYS A 93 -7.33 2.38 -19.69
N PRO A 94 -8.44 3.04 -20.05
CA PRO A 94 -9.65 2.99 -19.25
C PRO A 94 -10.06 1.53 -18.93
N GLY A 95 -10.42 1.28 -17.68
CA GLY A 95 -10.74 -0.04 -17.13
C GLY A 95 -9.54 -0.84 -16.63
N GLU A 96 -8.31 -0.46 -16.97
CA GLU A 96 -7.11 -1.15 -16.49
C GLU A 96 -6.68 -0.60 -15.12
N ALA A 97 -6.34 -1.51 -14.21
CA ALA A 97 -5.74 -1.15 -12.93
C ALA A 97 -4.28 -0.74 -13.12
N GLY A 98 -3.84 0.27 -12.38
CA GLY A 98 -2.46 0.72 -12.42
C GLY A 98 -2.07 1.61 -11.26
N VAL A 99 -0.77 1.75 -11.09
CA VAL A 99 -0.19 2.60 -10.04
C VAL A 99 -0.37 4.07 -10.43
N PHE A 100 -0.90 4.85 -9.50
CA PHE A 100 -1.07 6.29 -9.66
C PHE A 100 0.26 7.03 -9.47
N ILE A 101 0.64 7.81 -10.48
CA ILE A 101 1.92 8.53 -10.50
C ILE A 101 1.72 10.00 -10.85
N GLY A 102 2.57 10.86 -10.29
CA GLY A 102 2.56 12.30 -10.53
C GLY A 102 3.89 12.80 -11.07
N LYS A 103 3.89 13.53 -12.18
CA LYS A 103 5.08 14.11 -12.81
C LYS A 103 5.73 15.13 -11.89
N ILE A 104 7.04 15.02 -11.72
CA ILE A 104 7.85 15.95 -10.95
C ILE A 104 8.42 17.00 -11.92
N GLU A 105 7.95 18.25 -11.83
CA GLU A 105 8.47 19.35 -12.64
C GLU A 105 9.44 20.22 -11.83
N MET A 106 10.74 20.04 -12.07
CA MET A 106 11.84 20.76 -11.41
C MET A 106 11.75 22.30 -11.49
N LYS A 107 10.99 22.85 -12.47
CA LYS A 107 10.97 24.28 -12.79
C LYS A 107 9.75 25.05 -12.27
N LYS A 108 8.77 24.39 -11.64
CA LYS A 108 7.57 25.06 -11.08
C LYS A 108 7.53 24.82 -9.58
N ALA A 109 7.53 25.89 -8.77
CA ALA A 109 7.50 25.85 -7.31
C ALA A 109 6.30 25.07 -6.72
N LEU A 110 5.22 24.88 -7.49
CA LEU A 110 4.05 24.10 -7.10
C LEU A 110 4.22 22.57 -7.31
N ASN A 111 5.14 22.15 -8.18
CA ASN A 111 5.42 20.74 -8.51
C ASN A 111 6.86 20.31 -8.13
N SER A 112 7.58 21.17 -7.41
CA SER A 112 8.90 20.82 -6.88
C SER A 112 8.71 19.86 -5.72
N TYR A 113 9.06 18.59 -5.95
CA TYR A 113 9.15 17.60 -4.88
C TYR A 113 10.28 17.98 -3.94
N VAL A 114 9.93 18.70 -2.87
CA VAL A 114 10.80 18.91 -1.70
C VAL A 114 10.80 17.55 -0.99
N GLY A 115 11.74 16.68 -1.36
CA GLY A 115 11.79 15.32 -0.85
C GLY A 115 11.67 15.23 0.68
N TYR A 116 11.26 14.07 1.17
CA TYR A 116 11.22 13.81 2.61
C TYR A 116 12.60 14.00 3.23
N ALA A 117 12.63 14.30 4.54
CA ALA A 117 13.85 14.50 5.32
C ALA A 117 14.90 13.36 5.17
N ASP A 118 14.46 12.17 4.76
CA ASP A 118 15.31 11.05 4.37
C ASP A 118 15.42 10.92 2.84
N LYS A 119 16.60 11.24 2.29
CA LYS A 119 16.89 11.22 0.85
C LYS A 119 16.76 9.80 0.25
N LYS A 120 17.08 8.74 1.01
CA LYS A 120 17.03 7.36 0.50
C LYS A 120 15.59 6.85 0.36
N ALA A 121 14.71 7.22 1.29
CA ALA A 121 13.28 6.91 1.19
C ALA A 121 12.60 7.68 0.05
N SER A 122 13.10 8.88 -0.23
CA SER A 122 12.63 9.74 -1.33
C SER A 122 12.99 9.18 -2.71
N GLU A 123 14.21 8.64 -2.90
CA GLU A 123 14.62 8.05 -4.18
C GLU A 123 13.81 6.80 -4.56
N LYS A 124 13.45 5.95 -3.59
CA LYS A 124 12.61 4.76 -3.84
C LYS A 124 11.20 5.09 -4.34
N LYS A 125 10.72 6.31 -4.11
CA LYS A 125 9.41 6.79 -4.57
C LYS A 125 9.49 7.61 -5.85
N VAL A 126 10.68 7.85 -6.40
CA VAL A 126 10.84 8.56 -7.67
C VAL A 126 11.10 7.54 -8.77
N LEU A 127 10.16 7.47 -9.71
CA LEU A 127 10.32 6.75 -10.97
C LEU A 127 11.06 7.65 -11.95
N ARG A 128 12.04 7.08 -12.64
CA ARG A 128 12.80 7.72 -13.71
C ARG A 128 12.51 7.03 -15.04
N ASP A 129 12.70 7.76 -16.12
CA ASP A 129 12.56 7.25 -17.49
C ASP A 129 11.20 6.56 -17.66
N VAL A 130 10.13 7.26 -17.29
CA VAL A 130 8.75 6.76 -17.26
C VAL A 130 8.16 6.78 -18.65
N PHE A 131 8.12 7.92 -19.34
CA PHE A 131 7.62 8.02 -20.71
C PHE A 131 8.65 8.60 -21.69
N ALA A 132 9.67 9.26 -21.16
CA ALA A 132 10.80 9.77 -21.92
C ALA A 132 12.06 9.76 -21.06
N LYS A 133 13.21 9.63 -21.70
CA LYS A 133 14.49 9.62 -20.98
C LYS A 133 14.68 10.94 -20.21
N GLY A 134 14.99 10.83 -18.92
CA GLY A 134 15.23 11.94 -18.00
C GLY A 134 13.96 12.52 -17.35
N ASP A 135 12.76 12.04 -17.69
CA ASP A 135 11.57 12.42 -16.94
C ASP A 135 11.54 11.75 -15.55
N MET A 136 10.79 12.36 -14.63
CA MET A 136 10.67 11.89 -13.26
C MET A 136 9.23 11.97 -12.80
N PHE A 137 8.77 10.93 -12.12
CA PHE A 137 7.44 10.86 -11.54
C PHE A 137 7.52 10.37 -10.10
N PHE A 138 6.69 10.93 -9.24
CA PHE A 138 6.42 10.43 -7.91
C PHE A 138 5.47 9.23 -7.98
N ASN A 139 5.85 8.14 -7.34
CA ASN A 139 5.03 6.95 -7.15
C ASN A 139 4.21 7.08 -5.86
N SER A 140 2.88 7.16 -5.99
CA SER A 140 1.98 7.21 -4.83
C SER A 140 1.94 5.89 -4.04
N GLY A 141 2.10 4.77 -4.75
CA GLY A 141 1.88 3.41 -4.24
C GLY A 141 0.41 2.98 -4.22
N ASP A 142 -0.50 3.78 -4.76
CA ASP A 142 -1.93 3.48 -4.81
C ASP A 142 -2.31 2.92 -6.19
N ILE A 143 -3.08 1.83 -6.21
CA ILE A 143 -3.59 1.18 -7.42
C ILE A 143 -5.01 1.69 -7.65
N LEU A 144 -5.20 2.38 -8.77
CA LEU A 144 -6.49 2.93 -9.19
C LEU A 144 -6.92 2.33 -10.53
N VAL A 145 -8.19 2.49 -10.84
CA VAL A 145 -8.76 2.26 -12.18
C VAL A 145 -9.33 3.58 -12.67
N THR A 146 -9.22 3.87 -13.97
CA THR A 146 -9.89 5.03 -14.57
C THR A 146 -10.96 4.60 -15.56
N ASP A 147 -12.04 5.37 -15.67
CA ASP A 147 -13.05 5.15 -16.71
C ASP A 147 -12.81 6.00 -17.97
N LEU A 148 -13.75 5.91 -18.91
CA LEU A 148 -13.71 6.64 -20.19
C LEU A 148 -13.90 8.16 -20.01
N PHE A 149 -14.54 8.59 -18.94
CA PHE A 149 -14.82 10.01 -18.67
C PHE A 149 -13.67 10.70 -17.94
N GLY A 150 -12.87 9.92 -17.20
CA GLY A 150 -11.70 10.40 -16.48
C GLY A 150 -11.83 10.37 -14.97
N TYR A 151 -12.83 9.66 -14.43
CA TYR A 151 -12.89 9.38 -13.01
C TYR A 151 -11.83 8.36 -12.63
N TYR A 152 -11.36 8.46 -11.38
CA TYR A 152 -10.46 7.53 -10.75
C TYR A 152 -11.20 6.80 -9.63
N TYR A 153 -11.07 5.48 -9.61
CA TYR A 153 -11.66 4.61 -8.61
C TYR A 153 -10.54 3.91 -7.87
N PHE A 154 -10.58 3.95 -6.54
CA PHE A 154 -9.59 3.26 -5.72
C PHE A 154 -9.80 1.75 -5.81
N LYS A 155 -8.75 1.01 -6.15
CA LYS A 155 -8.78 -0.46 -6.19
C LYS A 155 -8.04 -1.02 -5.00
N ASP A 156 -6.78 -0.61 -4.80
CA ASP A 156 -5.92 -1.17 -3.76
C ASP A 156 -4.70 -0.29 -3.48
N ARG A 157 -3.84 -0.74 -2.58
CA ARG A 157 -2.51 -0.20 -2.36
C ARG A 157 -1.48 -1.29 -2.66
N THR A 158 -0.38 -0.91 -3.32
CA THR A 158 0.72 -1.85 -3.60
C THR A 158 1.24 -2.47 -2.30
N GLY A 159 1.04 -3.79 -2.17
CA GLY A 159 1.48 -4.59 -1.01
C GLY A 159 0.46 -4.79 0.11
N ASP A 160 -0.80 -4.33 -0.04
CA ASP A 160 -1.88 -4.59 0.92
C ASP A 160 -2.69 -5.86 0.59
N THR A 161 -2.43 -6.51 -0.55
CA THR A 161 -2.90 -7.87 -0.89
C THR A 161 -1.73 -8.80 -1.22
N PHE A 162 -1.97 -10.11 -1.10
CA PHE A 162 -1.11 -11.13 -1.69
C PHE A 162 -1.97 -12.25 -2.29
N ARG A 163 -1.43 -12.98 -3.26
CA ARG A 163 -2.11 -14.12 -3.88
C ARG A 163 -1.52 -15.43 -3.40
N TRP A 164 -2.36 -16.35 -2.94
CA TRP A 164 -1.93 -17.68 -2.51
C TRP A 164 -2.78 -18.76 -3.18
N ARG A 165 -2.15 -19.67 -3.92
CA ARG A 165 -2.83 -20.80 -4.60
C ARG A 165 -4.01 -20.36 -5.48
N GLY A 166 -3.83 -19.28 -6.22
CA GLY A 166 -4.86 -18.75 -7.10
C GLY A 166 -5.82 -17.74 -6.46
N GLU A 167 -5.87 -17.65 -5.13
CA GLU A 167 -6.81 -16.81 -4.37
C GLU A 167 -6.17 -15.49 -3.92
N ASN A 168 -6.91 -14.39 -3.97
CA ASN A 168 -6.47 -13.09 -3.45
C ASN A 168 -6.82 -12.96 -1.97
N VAL A 169 -5.86 -12.50 -1.17
CA VAL A 169 -6.02 -12.28 0.27
C VAL A 169 -5.74 -10.84 0.60
N ALA A 170 -6.72 -10.16 1.19
CA ALA A 170 -6.55 -8.81 1.72
C ALA A 170 -5.84 -8.85 3.08
N THR A 171 -4.67 -8.22 3.18
CA THR A 171 -3.87 -8.22 4.41
C THR A 171 -4.62 -7.56 5.57
N SER A 172 -5.39 -6.50 5.29
CA SER A 172 -6.19 -5.77 6.29
C SER A 172 -7.31 -6.60 6.91
N GLU A 173 -7.94 -7.49 6.15
CA GLU A 173 -8.96 -8.41 6.65
C GLU A 173 -8.35 -9.39 7.66
N VAL A 174 -7.22 -10.00 7.28
CA VAL A 174 -6.49 -10.95 8.14
C VAL A 174 -5.93 -10.25 9.38
N GLU A 175 -5.38 -9.04 9.24
CA GLU A 175 -4.92 -8.19 10.35
C GLU A 175 -6.07 -7.91 11.33
N GLY A 176 -7.25 -7.52 10.84
CA GLY A 176 -8.42 -7.26 11.67
C GLY A 176 -8.86 -8.48 12.46
N VAL A 177 -8.89 -9.66 11.82
CA VAL A 177 -9.21 -10.93 12.50
C VAL A 177 -8.19 -11.25 13.58
N ILE A 178 -6.89 -11.17 13.28
CA ILE A 178 -5.83 -11.47 14.26
C ILE A 178 -5.93 -10.51 15.44
N THR A 179 -6.00 -9.20 15.20
CA THR A 179 -6.13 -8.18 16.25
C THR A 179 -7.35 -8.42 17.13
N ASN A 180 -8.48 -8.85 16.59
CA ASN A 180 -9.67 -9.18 17.37
C ASN A 180 -9.47 -10.42 18.26
N ILE A 181 -8.73 -11.43 17.78
CA ILE A 181 -8.49 -12.66 18.56
C ILE A 181 -7.50 -12.42 19.70
N VAL A 182 -6.39 -11.74 19.43
CA VAL A 182 -5.30 -11.57 20.40
C VAL A 182 -5.43 -10.31 21.26
N GLY A 183 -6.30 -9.38 20.89
CA GLY A 183 -6.47 -8.10 21.57
C GLY A 183 -5.28 -7.13 21.42
N LEU A 184 -4.36 -7.42 20.50
CA LEU A 184 -3.16 -6.64 20.22
C LEU A 184 -3.34 -5.87 18.92
N LYS A 185 -3.10 -4.55 18.97
CA LYS A 185 -3.28 -3.66 17.81
C LYS A 185 -2.10 -3.67 16.85
N ASP A 186 -0.94 -4.13 17.29
CA ASP A 186 0.30 -4.10 16.51
C ASP A 186 0.51 -5.43 15.77
N CYS A 187 -0.30 -5.63 14.72
CA CYS A 187 -0.20 -6.75 13.79
C CYS A 187 0.02 -6.23 12.36
N ALA A 188 0.84 -6.94 11.58
CA ALA A 188 1.00 -6.71 10.15
C ALA A 188 0.98 -8.04 9.40
N VAL A 189 0.19 -8.13 8.34
CA VAL A 189 0.12 -9.29 7.46
C VAL A 189 0.69 -8.94 6.09
N TYR A 190 1.43 -9.87 5.51
CA TYR A 190 2.08 -9.71 4.21
C TYR A 190 2.32 -11.07 3.55
N GLY A 191 2.48 -11.09 2.23
CA GLY A 191 2.82 -12.29 1.48
C GLY A 191 4.32 -12.52 1.38
N VAL A 192 4.78 -13.75 1.61
CA VAL A 192 6.18 -14.18 1.47
C VAL A 192 6.34 -15.25 0.40
N ASP A 193 7.42 -15.19 -0.37
CA ASP A 193 7.72 -16.17 -1.40
C ASP A 193 8.20 -17.48 -0.80
N ILE A 194 7.61 -18.60 -1.23
CA ILE A 194 8.07 -19.94 -0.90
C ILE A 194 8.56 -20.63 -2.19
N PRO A 195 9.79 -21.15 -2.22
CA PRO A 195 10.30 -21.89 -3.37
C PRO A 195 9.39 -23.07 -3.75
N GLY A 196 9.06 -23.18 -5.04
CA GLY A 196 8.27 -24.30 -5.57
C GLY A 196 6.76 -24.17 -5.39
N THR A 197 6.25 -23.04 -4.91
CA THR A 197 4.80 -22.77 -4.82
C THR A 197 4.39 -21.59 -5.69
N GLU A 198 3.15 -21.61 -6.18
CA GLU A 198 2.54 -20.49 -6.91
C GLU A 198 1.97 -19.45 -5.94
N GLY A 199 2.35 -18.19 -6.14
CA GLY A 199 1.95 -17.07 -5.31
C GLY A 199 2.82 -16.90 -4.05
N LYS A 200 2.35 -16.04 -3.15
CA LYS A 200 2.97 -15.70 -1.87
C LYS A 200 2.15 -16.24 -0.72
N ALA A 201 2.77 -16.95 0.20
CA ALA A 201 2.11 -17.46 1.40
C ALA A 201 1.87 -16.33 2.40
N GLY A 202 0.75 -16.38 3.12
CA GLY A 202 0.48 -15.41 4.17
C GLY A 202 1.46 -15.54 5.35
N MET A 203 1.99 -14.41 5.81
CA MET A 203 2.78 -14.30 7.02
C MET A 203 2.26 -13.16 7.88
N ALA A 204 2.09 -13.40 9.18
CA ALA A 204 1.68 -12.39 10.15
C ALA A 204 2.85 -12.06 11.08
N ALA A 205 3.16 -10.78 11.25
CA ALA A 205 4.01 -10.28 12.33
C ALA A 205 3.12 -9.74 13.45
N ILE A 206 3.29 -10.24 14.67
CA ILE A 206 2.52 -9.85 15.85
C ILE A 206 3.51 -9.37 16.91
N VAL A 207 3.31 -8.16 17.42
CA VAL A 207 4.15 -7.63 18.50
C VAL A 207 3.61 -8.12 19.83
N ASP A 208 4.43 -8.85 20.57
CA ASP A 208 4.11 -9.34 21.92
C ASP A 208 5.28 -9.09 22.88
N THR A 209 5.35 -7.85 23.38
CA THR A 209 6.37 -7.43 24.34
C THR A 209 6.16 -8.04 25.74
N ALA A 210 4.95 -8.52 26.04
CA ALA A 210 4.59 -9.07 27.34
C ALA A 210 4.65 -10.61 27.40
N GLY A 211 4.89 -11.27 26.26
CA GLY A 211 4.90 -12.73 26.16
C GLY A 211 3.55 -13.36 26.48
N LYS A 212 2.45 -12.67 26.19
CA LYS A 212 1.07 -13.10 26.54
C LYS A 212 0.32 -13.74 25.38
N LEU A 213 0.94 -13.86 24.21
CA LEU A 213 0.30 -14.41 23.02
C LEU A 213 0.00 -15.91 23.21
N ASP A 214 -1.28 -16.25 23.26
CA ASP A 214 -1.75 -17.64 23.22
C ASP A 214 -1.89 -18.12 21.77
N LEU A 215 -0.94 -18.92 21.32
CA LEU A 215 -0.92 -19.49 19.96
C LEU A 215 -2.01 -20.53 19.73
N VAL A 216 -2.49 -21.20 20.78
CA VAL A 216 -3.57 -22.20 20.67
C VAL A 216 -4.88 -21.46 20.41
N GLN A 217 -5.16 -20.41 21.19
CA GLN A 217 -6.31 -19.54 20.97
C GLN A 217 -6.26 -18.87 19.59
N LEU A 218 -5.06 -18.38 19.20
CA LEU A 218 -4.86 -17.76 17.89
C LEU A 218 -5.15 -18.73 16.73
N GLY A 219 -4.59 -19.94 16.76
CA GLY A 219 -4.82 -20.96 15.74
C GLY A 219 -6.29 -21.34 15.60
N ALA A 220 -6.97 -21.56 16.74
CA ALA A 220 -8.40 -21.86 16.76
C ALA A 220 -9.24 -20.70 16.22
N GLY A 221 -8.94 -19.46 16.63
CA GLY A 221 -9.65 -18.26 16.18
C GLY A 221 -9.48 -18.00 14.69
N ILE A 222 -8.25 -18.11 14.16
CA ILE A 222 -7.97 -17.99 12.72
C ILE A 222 -8.71 -19.08 11.95
N ARG A 223 -8.69 -20.32 12.43
CA ARG A 223 -9.39 -21.44 11.78
C ARG A 223 -10.91 -21.22 11.72
N GLY A 224 -11.50 -20.64 12.76
CA GLY A 224 -12.93 -20.36 12.83
C GLY A 224 -13.36 -19.14 12.00
N SER A 225 -12.46 -18.19 11.77
CA SER A 225 -12.79 -16.89 11.17
C SER A 225 -12.35 -16.72 9.72
N LEU A 226 -11.30 -17.44 9.30
CA LEU A 226 -10.70 -17.30 7.96
C LEU A 226 -10.78 -18.62 7.16
N PRO A 227 -11.03 -18.53 5.84
CA PRO A 227 -10.93 -19.66 4.93
C PRO A 227 -9.47 -20.14 4.83
N ALA A 228 -9.27 -21.41 4.47
CA ALA A 228 -7.95 -22.05 4.52
C ALA A 228 -6.85 -21.30 3.74
N TYR A 229 -7.18 -20.70 2.59
CA TYR A 229 -6.22 -19.96 1.77
C TYR A 229 -5.78 -18.61 2.36
N ALA A 230 -6.58 -18.00 3.24
CA ALA A 230 -6.29 -16.71 3.87
C ALA A 230 -5.56 -16.84 5.21
N ARG A 231 -5.41 -18.06 5.73
CA ARG A 231 -4.74 -18.31 7.01
C ARG A 231 -3.23 -18.08 6.85
N PRO A 232 -2.61 -17.24 7.70
CA PRO A 232 -1.17 -17.09 7.67
C PRO A 232 -0.48 -18.43 7.89
N LEU A 233 0.36 -18.83 6.95
CA LEU A 233 1.16 -20.04 7.06
C LEU A 233 2.28 -19.87 8.11
N PHE A 234 2.78 -18.64 8.24
CA PHE A 234 3.79 -18.27 9.22
C PHE A 234 3.30 -17.17 10.17
N ILE A 235 3.71 -17.25 11.43
CA ILE A 235 3.53 -16.20 12.43
C ILE A 235 4.89 -15.84 13.02
N ARG A 236 5.30 -14.58 12.89
CA ARG A 236 6.49 -14.02 13.54
C ARG A 236 6.06 -13.20 14.75
N VAL A 237 6.53 -13.59 15.92
CA VAL A 237 6.26 -12.90 17.18
C VAL A 237 7.44 -12.00 17.51
N LEU A 238 7.22 -10.69 17.42
CA LEU A 238 8.21 -9.65 17.67
C LEU A 238 8.24 -9.33 19.16
N SER A 239 9.39 -9.54 19.81
CA SER A 239 9.57 -9.22 21.24
C SER A 239 9.77 -7.72 21.50
N GLU A 240 10.11 -6.96 20.46
CA GLU A 240 10.35 -5.52 20.51
C GLU A 240 9.72 -4.82 19.31
N LEU A 241 9.19 -3.61 19.51
CA LEU A 241 8.80 -2.76 18.39
C LEU A 241 10.06 -2.25 17.69
N PRO A 242 10.20 -2.39 16.36
CA PRO A 242 11.28 -1.73 15.65
C PRO A 242 11.12 -0.21 15.85
N MET A 243 12.07 0.41 16.58
CA MET A 243 12.11 1.82 16.99
C MET A 243 12.16 2.78 15.79
N THR A 244 11.07 2.86 15.03
CA THR A 244 10.88 3.89 14.02
C THR A 244 9.85 4.86 14.57
N THR A 245 10.07 6.15 14.31
CA THR A 245 9.30 7.28 14.85
C THR A 245 7.81 7.23 14.48
N THR A 246 7.40 6.27 13.66
CA THR A 246 6.01 5.94 13.36
C THR A 246 5.76 4.60 14.04
N PHE A 247 4.81 4.52 14.98
CA PHE A 247 4.31 3.29 15.61
C PHE A 247 3.61 2.34 14.61
N LYS A 248 4.17 2.17 13.41
CA LYS A 248 3.68 1.35 12.31
C LYS A 248 4.81 0.43 11.87
N LEU A 249 4.53 -0.87 11.91
CA LEU A 249 5.43 -1.89 11.39
C LEU A 249 5.77 -1.62 9.92
N LYS A 250 7.05 -1.66 9.58
CA LYS A 250 7.52 -1.50 8.21
C LYS A 250 7.28 -2.79 7.43
N LYS A 251 6.05 -2.98 6.91
CA LYS A 251 5.61 -4.18 6.16
C LYS A 251 6.64 -4.64 5.12
N ARG A 252 7.24 -3.72 4.36
CA ARG A 252 8.24 -4.05 3.33
C ARG A 252 9.51 -4.70 3.89
N ASP A 253 10.03 -4.20 5.01
CA ASP A 253 11.25 -4.76 5.60
C ASP A 253 10.94 -6.15 6.17
N LEU A 254 9.78 -6.31 6.82
CA LEU A 254 9.27 -7.60 7.30
C LEU A 254 9.07 -8.62 6.15
N GLN A 255 8.57 -8.16 5.01
CA GLN A 255 8.37 -8.98 3.83
C GLN A 255 9.70 -9.45 3.21
N LEU A 256 10.72 -8.60 3.20
CA LEU A 256 12.06 -8.93 2.70
C LEU A 256 12.83 -9.89 3.62
N ASP A 257 12.60 -9.80 4.93
CA ASP A 257 13.08 -10.76 5.91
C ASP A 257 12.40 -12.12 5.72
N GLY A 258 11.07 -12.09 5.58
CA GLY A 258 10.21 -13.26 5.46
C GLY A 258 10.37 -14.22 6.64
N TYR A 259 10.33 -15.52 6.35
CA TYR A 259 10.52 -16.60 7.34
C TYR A 259 11.99 -17.05 7.47
N ASN A 260 12.95 -16.27 6.98
CA ASN A 260 14.36 -16.64 6.99
C ASN A 260 14.96 -16.54 8.41
N LEU A 261 15.26 -17.69 9.01
CA LEU A 261 15.81 -17.81 10.36
C LEU A 261 17.25 -17.29 10.50
N GLU A 262 17.99 -17.13 9.41
CA GLU A 262 19.35 -16.55 9.43
C GLU A 262 19.32 -15.02 9.51
N LYS A 263 18.24 -14.40 9.00
CA LYS A 263 18.04 -12.94 9.03
C LYS A 263 17.32 -12.48 10.29
N VAL A 264 16.46 -13.33 10.84
CA VAL A 264 15.49 -12.97 11.88
C VAL A 264 15.82 -13.67 13.19
N LYS A 265 15.84 -12.91 14.28
CA LYS A 265 16.02 -13.43 15.65
C LYS A 265 14.70 -13.76 16.36
N ASP A 266 13.60 -13.21 15.85
CA ASP A 266 12.26 -13.35 16.42
C ASP A 266 11.74 -14.78 16.36
N ALA A 267 10.78 -15.09 17.24
CA ALA A 267 10.15 -16.40 17.21
C ALA A 267 9.19 -16.52 16.02
N ILE A 268 9.45 -17.47 15.14
CA ILE A 268 8.59 -17.85 14.02
C ILE A 268 7.87 -19.15 14.33
N TYR A 269 6.59 -19.21 13.99
CA TYR A 269 5.71 -20.36 14.10
C TYR A 269 5.12 -20.68 12.74
N TYR A 270 4.81 -21.95 12.52
CA TYR A 270 4.36 -22.50 11.25
C TYR A 270 3.07 -23.31 11.45
N LEU A 271 2.11 -23.05 10.56
CA LEU A 271 0.78 -23.66 10.57
C LEU A 271 0.86 -25.15 10.23
N GLN A 272 0.27 -25.98 11.09
CA GLN A 272 0.14 -27.42 10.90
C GLN A 272 -1.20 -27.76 10.22
N GLY A 273 -1.31 -28.97 9.66
CA GLY A 273 -2.52 -29.44 8.98
C GLY A 273 -3.76 -29.53 9.89
N ASP A 274 -3.57 -29.63 11.21
CA ASP A 274 -4.64 -29.59 12.21
C ASP A 274 -5.09 -28.16 12.58
N GLY A 275 -4.45 -27.13 12.03
CA GLY A 275 -4.72 -25.73 12.30
C GLY A 275 -3.99 -25.15 13.52
N SER A 276 -3.13 -25.93 14.18
CA SER A 276 -2.26 -25.44 15.26
C SER A 276 -0.99 -24.77 14.71
N TYR A 277 -0.35 -23.94 15.52
CA TYR A 277 0.95 -23.33 15.21
C TYR A 277 2.05 -23.97 16.05
N ARG A 278 3.07 -24.51 15.39
CA ARG A 278 4.29 -25.05 16.03
C ARG A 278 5.47 -24.13 15.78
N ARG A 279 6.45 -24.08 16.68
CA ARG A 279 7.70 -23.36 16.47
C ARG A 279 8.36 -23.80 15.16
N PHE A 280 8.74 -22.84 14.33
CA PHE A 280 9.48 -23.05 13.09
C PHE A 280 10.98 -23.11 13.40
N GLU A 281 11.61 -24.25 13.07
CA GLU A 281 13.02 -24.54 13.40
C GLU A 281 13.89 -24.62 12.15
N GLN A 282 15.21 -24.69 12.34
CA GLN A 282 16.18 -24.72 11.24
C GLN A 282 15.95 -25.89 10.27
N ALA A 283 15.58 -27.06 10.79
CA ALA A 283 15.25 -28.23 9.97
C ALA A 283 14.03 -27.97 9.07
N ASP A 284 13.02 -27.25 9.57
CA ASP A 284 11.85 -26.86 8.77
C ASP A 284 12.27 -25.87 7.67
N PHE A 285 13.11 -24.89 8.02
CA PHE A 285 13.64 -23.91 7.06
C PHE A 285 14.40 -24.55 5.91
N GLU A 286 15.22 -25.57 6.16
CA GLU A 286 15.93 -26.32 5.11
C GLU A 286 14.97 -27.06 4.18
N VAL A 287 13.92 -27.68 4.73
CA VAL A 287 12.90 -28.38 3.95
C VAL A 287 12.09 -27.40 3.08
N VAL A 288 11.63 -26.29 3.66
CA VAL A 288 10.89 -25.24 2.93
C VAL A 288 11.76 -24.61 1.85
N SER A 289 13.01 -24.27 2.17
CA SER A 289 13.93 -23.60 1.24
C SER A 289 14.38 -24.51 0.10
N SER A 290 14.41 -25.83 0.32
CA SER A 290 14.70 -26.80 -0.75
C SER A 290 13.52 -27.06 -1.70
N GLY A 291 12.36 -26.41 -1.49
CA GLY A 291 11.15 -26.60 -2.29
C GLY A 291 10.48 -27.96 -2.12
N LYS A 292 10.89 -28.74 -1.10
CA LYS A 292 10.35 -30.07 -0.78
C LYS A 292 9.23 -30.02 0.26
N GLY A 293 8.97 -28.85 0.84
CA GLY A 293 7.88 -28.64 1.79
C GLY A 293 6.52 -28.92 1.15
N LYS A 294 5.69 -29.73 1.82
CA LYS A 294 4.28 -29.89 1.47
C LYS A 294 3.49 -28.85 2.27
N PHE A 295 2.93 -27.87 1.56
CA PHE A 295 2.04 -26.84 2.10
C PHE A 295 0.60 -27.13 1.67
#